data_AF-A0AAX2A744-F1
#
_entry.id   AF-A0AAX2A744-F1
#
_cell.length_a   1.000
_cell.length_b   1.000
_cell.length_c   1.000
_cell.angle_alpha   90.00
_cell.angle_beta   90.00
_cell.angle_gamma   90.00
#
_symmetry.space_group_name_H-M   'P 1'
#
loop_
_entity.id
_entity.type
_entity.pdbx_description
1 polymer ?
#
loop_
_entity_poly.entity_id
_entity_poly.type
_entity_poly.pdbx_seq_one_letter_code
_entity_poly.pdbx_strand_id
1 'polypeptide(L)'
;MEISTKYQTYTNYQTQSNNSTSKTQSNNDFSSALENFESYKAEKSTKADSKEEEYDEKYQLGLQRYNAFQDGGNKWFENSVFEKDQNAKNEFINYLSNLSVDDYMFLNGNFMNSFADLELIPDGKGNAITKEGSAQKNPAKEFSSIGSAINYFNDEINELIEGARKFGGDRSYIIDLLTNVKNFFKDYQSKEQEDNYKTLGSNNPPLFSKD
;
A
#
# COMPACT_ATOMS: atom_id res chain seq x y z
N MET A 1 -31.47 -6.72 25.82
CA MET A 1 -30.99 -7.07 24.47
C MET A 1 -30.13 -5.89 24.04
N GLU A 2 -28.85 -5.93 24.37
CA GLU A 2 -27.90 -4.84 24.15
C GLU A 2 -27.21 -5.04 22.81
N ILE A 3 -27.45 -4.10 21.90
CA ILE A 3 -26.78 -4.01 20.61
C ILE A 3 -25.41 -3.37 20.89
N SER A 4 -24.36 -4.18 20.79
CA SER A 4 -22.96 -3.79 20.97
C SER A 4 -22.62 -2.57 20.10
N THR A 5 -22.17 -1.51 20.76
CA THR A 5 -21.85 -0.18 20.23
C THR A 5 -20.70 -0.12 19.22
N LYS A 6 -20.10 -1.25 18.83
CA LYS A 6 -18.97 -1.27 17.87
C LYS A 6 -19.40 -1.25 16.39
N TYR A 7 -20.67 -1.49 16.07
CA TYR A 7 -21.16 -1.42 14.68
C TYR A 7 -21.68 -0.03 14.27
N GLN A 8 -21.68 0.97 15.17
CA GLN A 8 -22.18 2.32 14.86
C GLN A 8 -21.13 3.29 14.31
N THR A 9 -19.83 2.93 14.30
CA THR A 9 -18.78 3.86 13.86
C THR A 9 -18.70 4.01 12.34
N TYR A 10 -19.29 3.11 11.55
CA TYR A 10 -19.11 3.08 10.09
C TYR A 10 -20.25 3.76 9.30
N THR A 11 -21.29 4.27 9.95
CA THR A 11 -22.42 4.92 9.26
C THR A 11 -22.28 6.45 9.13
N ASN A 12 -21.23 7.07 9.68
CA ASN A 12 -21.10 8.53 9.75
C ASN A 12 -20.25 9.19 8.65
N TYR A 13 -19.79 8.46 7.63
CA TYR A 13 -19.06 9.08 6.51
C TYR A 13 -19.94 9.59 5.36
N GLN A 14 -21.26 9.57 5.51
CA GLN A 14 -22.15 10.31 4.63
C GLN A 14 -22.89 11.39 5.42
N THR A 15 -22.72 12.63 4.94
CA THR A 15 -23.28 13.91 5.42
C THR A 15 -22.51 14.61 6.55
N GLN A 16 -21.67 15.58 6.18
CA GLN A 16 -22.02 17.01 6.35
C GLN A 16 -20.97 17.92 5.72
N SER A 17 -21.44 18.80 4.84
CA SER A 17 -20.67 19.94 4.35
C SER A 17 -20.74 21.10 5.34
N ASN A 18 -19.68 21.93 5.28
CA ASN A 18 -19.53 23.33 5.70
C ASN A 18 -18.88 23.67 7.06
N ASN A 19 -17.76 24.38 6.90
CA ASN A 19 -17.17 25.46 7.69
C ASN A 19 -16.64 25.19 9.10
N SER A 20 -15.32 25.15 9.23
CA SER A 20 -14.55 26.25 9.85
C SER A 20 -13.05 26.07 9.65
N THR A 21 -12.41 27.16 9.25
CA THR A 21 -10.97 27.30 9.03
C THR A 21 -10.22 27.28 10.36
N SER A 22 -9.27 26.37 10.53
CA SER A 22 -8.19 26.51 11.52
C SER A 22 -6.93 25.92 10.92
N LYS A 23 -6.00 26.82 10.54
CA LYS A 23 -4.72 26.50 9.93
C LYS A 23 -3.81 25.87 10.96
N THR A 24 -3.46 24.60 10.78
CA THR A 24 -2.34 23.95 11.45
C THR A 24 -1.25 23.61 10.43
N GLN A 25 -0.01 23.53 10.92
CA GLN A 25 1.28 23.51 10.21
C GLN A 25 1.45 22.40 9.15
N SER A 26 0.50 21.46 9.04
CA SER A 26 0.44 20.41 8.02
C SER A 26 0.17 20.91 6.60
N ASN A 27 -0.27 22.16 6.42
CA ASN A 27 -0.56 22.71 5.10
C ASN A 27 0.70 23.05 4.28
N ASN A 28 1.86 23.26 4.91
CA ASN A 28 3.08 23.61 4.17
C ASN A 28 3.70 22.39 3.45
N ASP A 29 3.57 21.20 4.04
CA ASP A 29 4.08 19.97 3.42
C ASP A 29 3.15 19.48 2.30
N PHE A 30 1.85 19.74 2.40
CA PHE A 30 0.89 19.48 1.31
C PHE A 30 0.99 20.53 0.19
N SER A 31 1.25 21.80 0.52
CA SER A 31 1.41 22.88 -0.48
C SER A 31 2.71 22.78 -1.26
N SER A 32 3.81 22.29 -0.65
CA SER A 32 5.07 22.09 -1.38
C SER A 32 5.01 20.90 -2.36
N ALA A 33 4.25 19.85 -2.01
CA ALA A 33 3.92 18.78 -2.96
C ALA A 33 3.00 19.27 -4.09
N LEU A 34 2.10 20.22 -3.81
CA LEU A 34 1.21 20.83 -4.80
C LEU A 34 1.90 21.88 -5.68
N GLU A 35 2.84 22.67 -5.16
CA GLU A 35 3.66 23.64 -5.94
C GLU A 35 4.58 22.93 -6.93
N ASN A 36 5.14 21.77 -6.55
CA ASN A 36 5.86 20.91 -7.49
C ASN A 36 4.95 20.34 -8.59
N PHE A 37 3.64 20.22 -8.33
CA PHE A 37 2.64 19.78 -9.32
C PHE A 37 2.21 20.96 -10.24
N GLU A 38 2.08 22.18 -9.70
CA GLU A 38 1.76 23.36 -10.50
C GLU A 38 2.91 23.82 -11.41
N SER A 39 4.16 23.51 -11.05
CA SER A 39 5.34 23.68 -11.92
C SER A 39 5.20 22.96 -13.28
N TYR A 40 4.41 21.88 -13.35
CA TYR A 40 4.09 21.19 -14.61
C TYR A 40 2.87 21.77 -15.36
N LYS A 41 2.09 22.67 -14.74
CA LYS A 41 0.85 23.24 -15.32
C LYS A 41 1.03 24.57 -16.08
N ALA A 42 2.26 25.04 -16.27
CA ALA A 42 2.51 26.32 -16.92
C ALA A 42 2.66 26.24 -18.46
N GLU A 43 1.93 25.38 -19.17
CA GLU A 43 1.61 25.62 -20.58
C GLU A 43 0.12 25.36 -20.85
N LYS A 44 -0.59 26.46 -21.14
CA LYS A 44 -2.02 26.52 -21.42
C LYS A 44 -2.43 25.51 -22.50
N SER A 45 -3.34 24.61 -22.18
CA SER A 45 -4.14 23.90 -23.18
C SER A 45 -5.62 23.92 -22.81
N THR A 46 -6.40 24.64 -23.62
CA THR A 46 -7.86 24.68 -23.58
C THR A 46 -8.44 23.42 -24.24
N LYS A 47 -8.69 22.38 -23.46
CA LYS A 47 -9.74 21.36 -23.63
C LYS A 47 -9.65 20.39 -22.45
N ALA A 48 -10.69 20.33 -21.62
CA ALA A 48 -10.81 19.32 -20.57
C ALA A 48 -10.83 17.93 -21.22
N ASP A 49 -9.73 17.19 -21.04
CA ASP A 49 -9.61 15.81 -21.49
C ASP A 49 -10.15 14.93 -20.35
N SER A 50 -11.37 14.41 -20.50
CA SER A 50 -12.04 13.54 -19.51
C SER A 50 -11.22 12.34 -19.02
N LYS A 51 -10.15 11.97 -19.74
CA LYS A 51 -9.20 10.92 -19.36
C LYS A 51 -8.16 11.38 -18.33
N GLU A 52 -7.83 12.67 -18.30
CA GLU A 52 -6.91 13.26 -17.33
C GLU A 52 -7.58 13.35 -15.96
N GLU A 53 -8.86 13.74 -15.91
CA GLU A 53 -9.67 13.73 -14.68
C GLU A 53 -9.86 12.31 -14.10
N GLU A 54 -10.12 11.29 -14.93
CA GLU A 54 -10.24 9.90 -14.46
C GLU A 54 -8.92 9.35 -13.90
N TYR A 55 -7.80 9.72 -14.53
CA TYR A 55 -6.45 9.34 -14.07
C TYR A 55 -6.14 9.97 -12.71
N ASP A 56 -6.47 11.26 -12.56
CA ASP A 56 -6.31 11.98 -11.29
C ASP A 56 -7.18 11.37 -10.18
N GLU A 57 -8.45 11.05 -10.44
CA GLU A 57 -9.34 10.43 -9.45
C GLU A 57 -8.86 9.06 -8.97
N LYS A 58 -8.41 8.21 -9.90
CA LYS A 58 -7.84 6.89 -9.55
C LYS A 58 -6.57 7.03 -8.73
N TYR A 59 -5.67 7.92 -9.13
CA TYR A 59 -4.45 8.15 -8.36
C TYR A 59 -4.77 8.64 -6.93
N GLN A 60 -5.73 9.56 -6.77
CA GLN A 60 -6.16 10.03 -5.45
C GLN A 60 -6.74 8.89 -4.59
N LEU A 61 -7.54 7.99 -5.17
CA LEU A 61 -8.02 6.80 -4.46
C LEU A 61 -6.87 5.90 -4.00
N GLY A 62 -5.89 5.65 -4.88
CA GLY A 62 -4.69 4.89 -4.54
C GLY A 62 -3.89 5.54 -3.42
N LEU A 63 -3.75 6.87 -3.46
CA LEU A 63 -3.04 7.65 -2.45
C LEU A 63 -3.76 7.61 -1.10
N GLN A 64 -5.09 7.72 -1.09
CA GLN A 64 -5.90 7.56 0.12
C GLN A 64 -5.69 6.16 0.72
N ARG A 65 -5.74 5.11 -0.10
CA ARG A 65 -5.51 3.72 0.32
C ARG A 65 -4.11 3.51 0.88
N TYR A 66 -3.09 4.09 0.24
CA TYR A 66 -1.72 4.06 0.70
C TYR A 66 -1.54 4.77 2.04
N ASN A 67 -2.12 5.96 2.19
CA ASN A 67 -2.02 6.75 3.42
C ASN A 67 -2.72 6.08 4.61
N ALA A 68 -3.76 5.29 4.37
CA ALA A 68 -4.40 4.52 5.44
C ALA A 68 -3.47 3.45 6.07
N PHE A 69 -2.47 2.96 5.33
CA PHE A 69 -1.40 2.10 5.90
C PHE A 69 -0.39 2.90 6.75
N GLN A 70 -0.51 4.22 6.76
CA GLN A 70 0.39 5.17 7.41
C GLN A 70 -0.31 6.10 8.43
N ASP A 71 -1.61 5.88 8.69
CA ASP A 71 -2.43 6.72 9.56
C ASP A 71 -2.71 6.05 10.91
N GLY A 72 -3.07 6.84 11.92
CA GLY A 72 -3.53 6.34 13.21
C GLY A 72 -2.49 5.56 14.02
N GLY A 73 -1.20 5.92 13.90
CA GLY A 73 -0.08 5.24 14.57
C GLY A 73 0.46 4.04 13.80
N ASN A 74 -0.21 3.59 12.74
CA ASN A 74 0.34 2.61 11.81
C ASN A 74 1.38 3.32 10.94
N LYS A 75 2.63 2.95 11.04
CA LYS A 75 3.73 3.49 10.23
C LYS A 75 4.41 2.38 9.46
N TRP A 76 3.63 1.56 8.78
CA TRP A 76 4.14 0.30 8.23
C TRP A 76 5.14 0.50 7.09
N PHE A 77 5.10 1.66 6.43
CA PHE A 77 6.05 2.01 5.37
C PHE A 77 7.15 2.98 5.80
N GLU A 78 7.26 3.29 7.10
CA GLU A 78 8.37 4.09 7.62
C GLU A 78 9.69 3.32 7.44
N ASN A 79 10.71 3.99 6.91
CA ASN A 79 12.00 3.43 6.48
C ASN A 79 11.93 2.31 5.43
N SER A 80 10.80 2.19 4.72
CA SER A 80 10.59 1.18 3.68
C SER A 80 11.23 1.55 2.34
N VAL A 81 11.17 0.62 1.38
CA VAL A 81 11.51 0.86 -0.03
C VAL A 81 10.69 2.00 -0.63
N PHE A 82 9.44 2.23 -0.18
CA PHE A 82 8.57 3.28 -0.72
C PHE A 82 8.98 4.69 -0.28
N GLU A 83 9.66 4.84 0.85
CA GLU A 83 10.24 6.14 1.23
C GLU A 83 11.51 6.45 0.44
N LYS A 84 12.30 5.41 0.15
CA LYS A 84 13.61 5.52 -0.54
C LYS A 84 13.47 5.64 -2.05
N ASP A 85 12.39 5.08 -2.62
CA ASP A 85 12.11 5.03 -4.05
C ASP A 85 10.70 5.55 -4.33
N GLN A 86 10.62 6.77 -4.86
CA GLN A 86 9.34 7.40 -5.22
C GLN A 86 8.65 6.73 -6.41
N ASN A 87 9.39 6.08 -7.31
CA ASN A 87 8.79 5.34 -8.41
C ASN A 87 8.10 4.09 -7.88
N ALA A 88 8.74 3.36 -6.96
CA ALA A 88 8.12 2.21 -6.29
C ALA A 88 6.84 2.61 -5.55
N LYS A 89 6.87 3.76 -4.86
CA LYS A 89 5.71 4.32 -4.17
C LYS A 89 4.58 4.66 -5.14
N ASN A 90 4.86 5.37 -6.23
CA ASN A 90 3.86 5.77 -7.21
C ASN A 90 3.25 4.57 -7.95
N GLU A 91 4.08 3.61 -8.37
CA GLU A 91 3.61 2.36 -8.98
C GLU A 91 2.74 1.56 -7.99
N PHE A 92 3.08 1.54 -6.71
CA PHE A 92 2.27 0.86 -5.71
C PHE A 92 0.96 1.61 -5.42
N ILE A 93 0.96 2.94 -5.40
CA ILE A 93 -0.28 3.74 -5.34
C ILE A 93 -1.19 3.42 -6.53
N ASN A 94 -0.63 3.33 -7.74
CA ASN A 94 -1.36 2.92 -8.93
C ASN A 94 -1.87 1.47 -8.85
N TYR A 95 -1.09 0.57 -8.27
CA TYR A 95 -1.56 -0.79 -8.01
C TYR A 95 -2.77 -0.77 -7.05
N LEU A 96 -2.65 -0.03 -5.94
CA LEU A 96 -3.71 0.09 -4.94
C LEU A 96 -4.97 0.73 -5.49
N SER A 97 -4.89 1.68 -6.42
CA SER A 97 -6.08 2.30 -7.03
C SER A 97 -6.88 1.34 -7.90
N ASN A 98 -6.22 0.34 -8.50
CA ASN A 98 -6.84 -0.65 -9.36
C ASN A 98 -7.48 -1.83 -8.61
N LEU A 99 -7.23 -1.97 -7.30
CA LEU A 99 -7.87 -2.99 -6.49
C LEU A 99 -9.37 -2.74 -6.34
N SER A 100 -10.15 -3.81 -6.28
CA SER A 100 -11.52 -3.72 -5.79
C SER A 100 -11.53 -3.25 -4.32
N VAL A 101 -12.67 -2.75 -3.84
CA VAL A 101 -12.80 -2.37 -2.42
C VAL A 101 -12.54 -3.58 -1.52
N ASP A 102 -13.09 -4.74 -1.88
CA ASP A 102 -12.92 -5.97 -1.11
C ASP A 102 -11.45 -6.42 -1.07
N ASP A 103 -10.76 -6.43 -2.21
CA ASP A 103 -9.33 -6.78 -2.27
C ASP A 103 -8.48 -5.85 -1.41
N TYR A 104 -8.74 -4.54 -1.49
CA TYR A 104 -8.06 -3.57 -0.64
C TYR A 104 -8.33 -3.83 0.85
N MET A 105 -9.58 -4.13 1.22
CA MET A 105 -9.95 -4.42 2.61
C MET A 105 -9.30 -5.72 3.10
N PHE A 106 -9.22 -6.76 2.27
CA PHE A 106 -8.51 -8.00 2.61
C PHE A 106 -7.02 -7.78 2.79
N LEU A 107 -6.39 -7.02 1.90
CA LEU A 107 -4.96 -6.67 2.01
C LEU A 107 -4.69 -5.87 3.29
N ASN A 108 -5.53 -4.88 3.58
CA ASN A 108 -5.43 -4.11 4.82
C ASN A 108 -5.64 -4.98 6.06
N GLY A 109 -6.61 -5.89 6.02
CA GLY A 109 -6.82 -6.87 7.08
C GLY A 109 -5.62 -7.79 7.29
N ASN A 110 -4.93 -8.19 6.21
CA ASN A 110 -3.70 -8.97 6.31
C ASN A 110 -2.61 -8.19 7.04
N PHE A 111 -2.36 -6.94 6.66
CA PHE A 111 -1.35 -6.11 7.32
C PHE A 111 -1.68 -5.85 8.78
N MET A 112 -2.96 -5.60 9.10
CA MET A 112 -3.40 -5.52 10.49
C MET A 112 -3.09 -6.80 11.25
N ASN A 113 -3.33 -7.98 10.68
CA ASN A 113 -3.00 -9.23 11.36
C ASN A 113 -1.48 -9.48 11.48
N SER A 114 -0.69 -9.13 10.47
CA SER A 114 0.77 -9.34 10.47
C SER A 114 1.52 -8.35 11.37
N PHE A 115 1.03 -7.11 11.47
CA PHE A 115 1.76 -5.98 12.04
C PHE A 115 1.08 -5.32 13.23
N ALA A 116 -0.24 -5.47 13.42
CA ALA A 116 -0.88 -4.94 14.62
C ALA A 116 -0.56 -5.84 15.82
N ASP A 117 -0.48 -5.22 17.00
CA ASP A 117 -0.22 -5.85 18.30
C ASP A 117 -1.42 -6.69 18.79
N LEU A 118 -1.97 -7.57 17.97
CA LEU A 118 -3.29 -8.17 18.19
C LEU A 118 -3.31 -9.66 17.79
N GLU A 119 -3.12 -10.53 18.77
CA GLU A 119 -3.34 -11.97 18.71
C GLU A 119 -4.74 -12.31 19.25
N LEU A 120 -5.48 -13.18 18.56
CA LEU A 120 -6.74 -13.73 19.06
C LEU A 120 -6.46 -14.95 19.95
N ILE A 121 -6.60 -14.78 21.25
CA ILE A 121 -6.48 -15.86 22.24
C ILE A 121 -7.84 -16.19 22.86
N PRO A 122 -8.08 -17.40 23.35
CA PRO A 122 -9.26 -17.68 24.16
C PRO A 122 -9.16 -16.91 25.48
N ASP A 123 -10.20 -16.18 25.85
CA ASP A 123 -10.43 -15.91 27.27
C ASP A 123 -10.69 -17.25 27.96
N GLY A 124 -10.43 -17.35 29.26
CA GLY A 124 -10.67 -18.57 30.04
C GLY A 124 -12.14 -19.05 30.05
N LYS A 125 -13.03 -18.43 29.27
CA LYS A 125 -14.44 -18.77 29.07
C LYS A 125 -14.73 -19.24 27.63
N GLY A 126 -13.71 -19.34 26.78
CA GLY A 126 -13.82 -19.84 25.40
C GLY A 126 -14.21 -18.78 24.36
N ASN A 127 -14.26 -17.48 24.71
CA ASN A 127 -14.45 -16.40 23.74
C ASN A 127 -13.10 -15.98 23.17
N ALA A 128 -13.04 -15.63 21.88
CA ALA A 128 -11.83 -15.02 21.32
C ALA A 128 -11.68 -13.57 21.84
N ILE A 129 -10.57 -13.30 22.54
CA ILE A 129 -10.15 -11.96 22.95
C ILE A 129 -8.86 -11.58 22.24
N THR A 130 -8.68 -10.29 22.01
CA THR A 130 -7.47 -9.77 21.37
C THR A 130 -6.43 -9.41 22.44
N LYS A 131 -5.19 -9.88 22.30
CA LYS A 131 -4.06 -9.62 23.20
C LYS A 131 -2.82 -9.25 22.38
N GLU A 132 -1.93 -8.42 22.90
CA GLU A 132 -0.60 -8.21 22.32
C GLU A 132 0.17 -9.54 22.18
N GLY A 133 0.46 -9.93 20.94
CA GLY A 133 1.04 -11.22 20.55
C GLY A 133 2.57 -11.23 20.47
N SER A 134 3.19 -12.40 20.61
CA SER A 134 4.65 -12.57 20.75
C SER A 134 5.45 -12.72 19.44
N ALA A 135 4.81 -12.65 18.27
CA ALA A 135 5.46 -12.86 16.97
C ALA A 135 5.04 -11.80 15.95
N GLN A 136 5.32 -10.54 16.27
CA GLN A 136 5.05 -9.42 15.37
C GLN A 136 6.11 -9.40 14.25
N LYS A 137 5.65 -9.41 12.99
CA LYS A 137 6.54 -9.06 11.87
C LYS A 137 6.85 -7.57 11.98
N ASN A 138 8.09 -7.18 11.69
CA ASN A 138 8.48 -5.77 11.78
C ASN A 138 8.34 -5.13 10.39
N PRO A 139 7.40 -4.20 10.17
CA PRO A 139 7.19 -3.60 8.85
C PRO A 139 8.45 -2.97 8.25
N ALA A 140 9.29 -2.34 9.07
CA ALA A 140 10.54 -1.74 8.62
C ALA A 140 11.56 -2.78 8.12
N LYS A 141 11.47 -4.04 8.59
CA LYS A 141 12.25 -5.16 8.07
C LYS A 141 11.59 -5.75 6.83
N GLU A 142 10.30 -6.05 6.89
CA GLU A 142 9.55 -6.69 5.81
C GLU A 142 9.50 -5.83 4.54
N PHE A 143 9.40 -4.52 4.67
CA PHE A 143 9.40 -3.58 3.54
C PHE A 143 10.73 -2.86 3.33
N SER A 144 11.83 -3.35 3.92
CA SER A 144 13.17 -2.71 3.80
C SER A 144 13.69 -2.63 2.36
N SER A 145 13.29 -3.58 1.51
CA SER A 145 13.64 -3.68 0.09
C SER A 145 12.54 -4.42 -0.68
N ILE A 146 12.58 -4.38 -2.02
CA ILE A 146 11.67 -5.17 -2.88
C ILE A 146 11.80 -6.67 -2.58
N GLY A 147 13.03 -7.17 -2.40
CA GLY A 147 13.27 -8.58 -2.07
C GLY A 147 12.68 -8.97 -0.71
N SER A 148 12.79 -8.09 0.29
CA SER A 148 12.17 -8.29 1.60
C SER A 148 10.65 -8.37 1.49
N ALA A 149 10.03 -7.49 0.70
CA ALA A 149 8.58 -7.48 0.50
C ALA A 149 8.11 -8.77 -0.19
N ILE A 150 8.84 -9.25 -1.21
CA ILE A 150 8.55 -10.53 -1.87
C ILE A 150 8.59 -11.68 -0.87
N ASN A 151 9.58 -11.71 0.02
CA ASN A 151 9.71 -12.74 1.04
C ASN A 151 8.55 -12.69 2.04
N TYR A 152 8.20 -11.50 2.52
CA TYR A 152 7.04 -11.29 3.41
C TYR A 152 5.77 -11.91 2.82
N PHE A 153 5.40 -11.55 1.57
CA PHE A 153 4.20 -12.11 0.96
C PHE A 153 4.31 -13.62 0.69
N ASN A 154 5.52 -14.12 0.41
CA ASN A 154 5.72 -15.56 0.27
C ASN A 154 5.47 -16.31 1.57
N ASP A 155 5.93 -15.78 2.70
CA ASP A 155 5.74 -16.37 4.01
C ASP A 155 4.26 -16.33 4.43
N GLU A 156 3.57 -15.22 4.21
CA GLU A 156 2.12 -15.10 4.45
C GLU A 156 1.30 -16.12 3.64
N ILE A 157 1.65 -16.32 2.37
CA ILE A 157 1.01 -17.34 1.52
C ILE A 157 1.28 -18.76 2.08
N ASN A 158 2.50 -19.05 2.50
CA ASN A 158 2.84 -20.35 3.06
C ASN A 158 2.09 -20.62 4.36
N GLU A 159 2.01 -19.63 5.25
CA GLU A 159 1.25 -19.70 6.50
C GLU A 159 -0.24 -19.99 6.24
N LEU A 160 -0.85 -19.35 5.23
CA LEU A 160 -2.23 -19.62 4.83
C LEU A 160 -2.42 -21.04 4.29
N ILE A 161 -1.49 -21.53 3.46
CA ILE A 161 -1.53 -22.89 2.91
C ILE A 161 -1.40 -23.93 4.03
N GLU A 162 -0.46 -23.74 4.96
CA GLU A 162 -0.28 -24.63 6.11
C GLU A 162 -1.49 -24.60 7.04
N GLY A 163 -2.06 -23.42 7.30
CA GLY A 163 -3.27 -23.25 8.08
C GLY A 163 -4.47 -23.99 7.45
N ALA A 164 -4.68 -23.84 6.14
CA ALA A 164 -5.73 -24.54 5.40
C ALA A 164 -5.54 -26.06 5.44
N ARG A 165 -4.30 -26.56 5.32
CA ARG A 165 -3.98 -27.98 5.45
C ARG A 165 -4.26 -28.52 6.85
N LYS A 166 -3.95 -27.75 7.89
CA LYS A 166 -4.03 -28.19 9.29
C LYS A 166 -5.45 -28.11 9.87
N PHE A 167 -6.19 -27.06 9.54
CA PHE A 167 -7.49 -26.76 10.16
C PHE A 167 -8.67 -26.83 9.18
N GLY A 168 -8.40 -27.04 7.89
CA GLY A 168 -9.42 -26.97 6.84
C GLY A 168 -9.81 -25.54 6.48
N GLY A 169 -10.75 -25.41 5.54
CA GLY A 169 -11.22 -24.14 5.01
C GLY A 169 -10.58 -23.76 3.66
N ASP A 170 -11.29 -22.92 2.91
CA ASP A 170 -10.81 -22.40 1.63
C ASP A 170 -10.15 -21.02 1.84
N ARG A 171 -8.87 -20.94 1.48
CA ARG A 171 -8.06 -19.71 1.54
C ARG A 171 -7.64 -19.23 0.15
N SER A 172 -8.13 -19.87 -0.91
CA SER A 172 -7.66 -19.65 -2.29
C SER A 172 -7.76 -18.19 -2.70
N TYR A 173 -8.88 -17.53 -2.36
CA TYR A 173 -9.08 -16.11 -2.67
C TYR A 173 -7.99 -15.21 -2.09
N ILE A 174 -7.66 -15.37 -0.80
CA ILE A 174 -6.65 -14.54 -0.13
C ILE A 174 -5.26 -14.91 -0.65
N ILE A 175 -4.98 -16.21 -0.88
CA ILE A 175 -3.72 -16.67 -1.47
C ILE A 175 -3.50 -16.05 -2.85
N ASP A 176 -4.54 -15.99 -3.69
CA ASP A 176 -4.48 -15.39 -5.03
C ASP A 176 -4.22 -13.88 -4.94
N LEU A 177 -4.92 -13.19 -4.03
CA LEU A 177 -4.69 -11.76 -3.77
C LEU A 177 -3.23 -11.50 -3.35
N LEU A 178 -2.73 -12.20 -2.32
CA LEU A 178 -1.34 -12.01 -1.86
C LEU A 178 -0.33 -12.43 -2.92
N THR A 179 -0.65 -13.41 -3.76
CA THR A 179 0.18 -13.79 -4.92
C THR A 179 0.23 -12.66 -5.95
N ASN A 180 -0.87 -11.98 -6.22
CA ASN A 180 -0.90 -10.82 -7.11
C ASN A 180 -0.06 -9.66 -6.57
N VAL A 181 -0.13 -9.38 -5.26
CA VAL A 181 0.70 -8.36 -4.62
C VAL A 181 2.18 -8.75 -4.68
N LYS A 182 2.53 -10.01 -4.41
CA LYS A 182 3.90 -10.52 -4.57
C LYS A 182 4.41 -10.36 -5.99
N ASN A 183 3.58 -10.64 -6.99
CA ASN A 183 3.94 -10.52 -8.40
C ASN A 183 4.17 -9.06 -8.80
N PHE A 184 3.40 -8.11 -8.27
CA PHE A 184 3.68 -6.68 -8.44
C PHE A 184 5.13 -6.34 -8.07
N PHE A 185 5.62 -6.81 -6.91
CA PHE A 185 7.00 -6.55 -6.49
C PHE A 185 8.05 -7.23 -7.40
N LYS A 186 7.77 -8.44 -7.89
CA LYS A 186 8.64 -9.13 -8.86
C LYS A 186 8.73 -8.40 -10.19
N ASP A 187 7.59 -7.91 -10.67
CA ASP A 187 7.51 -7.18 -11.93
C ASP A 187 8.24 -5.83 -11.79
N TYR A 188 8.06 -5.13 -10.67
CA TYR A 188 8.79 -3.90 -10.36
C TYR A 188 10.31 -4.12 -10.29
N GLN A 189 10.76 -5.17 -9.59
CA GLN A 189 12.18 -5.54 -9.53
C GLN A 189 12.77 -5.78 -10.92
N SER A 190 12.00 -6.45 -11.79
CA SER A 190 12.43 -6.78 -13.15
C SER A 190 12.55 -5.52 -14.02
N LYS A 191 11.61 -4.58 -13.90
CA LYS A 191 11.66 -3.28 -14.59
C LYS A 191 12.89 -2.46 -14.15
N GLU A 192 13.16 -2.36 -12.85
CA GLU A 192 14.31 -1.62 -12.33
C GLU A 192 15.64 -2.21 -12.82
N GLN A 193 15.76 -3.54 -12.88
CA GLN A 193 16.92 -4.21 -13.46
C GLN A 193 17.07 -3.88 -14.96
N GLU A 194 15.98 -3.92 -15.73
CA GLU A 194 16.01 -3.58 -17.16
C GLU A 194 16.47 -2.14 -17.41
N ASP A 195 15.97 -1.17 -16.64
CA ASP A 195 16.33 0.24 -16.78
C ASP A 195 17.79 0.49 -16.36
N ASN A 196 18.28 -0.21 -15.35
CA ASN A 196 19.71 -0.21 -14.98
C ASN A 196 20.60 -0.76 -16.12
N TYR A 197 20.16 -1.81 -16.84
CA TYR A 197 20.90 -2.31 -18.00
C TYR A 197 20.88 -1.34 -19.20
N LYS A 198 19.75 -0.67 -19.46
CA LYS A 198 19.64 0.33 -20.54
C LYS A 198 20.54 1.54 -20.31
N THR A 199 20.63 2.03 -19.08
CA THR A 199 21.48 3.16 -18.72
C THR A 199 22.98 2.81 -18.80
N LEU A 200 23.38 1.58 -18.44
CA LEU A 200 24.74 1.08 -18.62
C LEU A 200 25.11 0.89 -20.11
N GLY A 201 24.17 0.38 -20.92
CA GLY A 201 24.36 0.21 -22.38
C GLY A 201 24.45 1.53 -23.15
N SER A 202 23.90 2.62 -22.61
CA SER A 202 23.91 3.96 -23.24
C SER A 202 25.14 4.81 -22.88
N ASN A 203 25.88 4.43 -21.82
CA ASN A 203 27.07 5.15 -21.34
C ASN A 203 28.41 4.56 -21.82
N ASN A 204 28.38 3.47 -22.59
CA ASN A 204 29.56 3.01 -23.32
C ASN A 204 29.54 3.60 -24.74
N PRO A 205 30.42 4.58 -25.07
CA PRO A 205 30.60 4.97 -26.45
C PRO A 205 31.11 3.75 -27.24
N PRO A 206 30.79 3.62 -28.53
CA PRO A 206 31.29 2.52 -29.34
C PRO A 206 32.82 2.56 -29.37
N LEU A 207 33.45 1.68 -28.60
CA LEU A 207 34.80 1.21 -28.85
C LEU A 207 34.73 0.46 -30.17
N PHE A 208 34.83 1.17 -31.29
CA PHE A 208 35.33 0.76 -32.61
C PHE A 208 34.84 1.79 -33.63
N SER A 209 35.49 2.95 -33.62
CA SER A 209 35.82 3.62 -34.88
C SER A 209 37.34 3.77 -34.90
N LYS A 210 37.99 2.81 -35.55
CA LYS A 210 39.32 2.99 -36.10
C LYS A 210 39.23 2.61 -37.57
N ASP A 211 39.33 3.66 -38.37
CA ASP A 211 39.94 3.79 -39.69
C ASP A 211 39.63 2.72 -40.75
#